data_AF-A0A5C3N5S4-F1
#
_entry.id   AF-A0A5C3N5S4-F1
#
_cell.length_a   1.000
_cell.length_b   1.000
_cell.length_c   1.000
_cell.angle_alpha   90.00
_cell.angle_beta   90.00
_cell.angle_gamma   90.00
#
_symmetry.space_group_name_H-M   'P 1'
#
loop_
_entity.id
_entity.type
_entity.pdbx_description
1 polymer ?
#
loop_
_entity_poly.entity_id
_entity_poly.type
_entity_poly.pdbx_seq_one_letter_code
_entity_poly.pdbx_strand_id
1 'polypeptide(L)'
;MPPLPTTFSNEAQVLIKSIERRSDDIRDFQIPRLQECQGPLSVQQAYSGTLREDIDYLARQVEELELMVEEQRSERDRRELGRVVQGFLDQIGTIRKSARAAVLASKRAVDSQSASSREELLRTSTPSIHAKETETKGPEDALMKANADVTAALRRTIGLMQTELERSVLSTQMLEQSSSTLRSTSSAYDTMNMVLGTSKQLVTALEKSDWIDRLLIISALVFFLLVVAMIVKARIVDRSLRIAFFWTRFIPRSGSSKSDLEKGLGAAAALTTTALSTLSNALSSATPTASPWASEAAESLTAHVSPSITSLSGQLLESISFPPQNTPISEPVSVSSTISSLSEQLLESTSLLAGISPTTTPISEDLDSGIHDEL
;
A
#
# COMPACT_ATOMS: atom_id res chain seq x y z
N MET A 1 12.10 -42.98 26.51
CA MET A 1 12.38 -41.71 27.20
C MET A 1 11.06 -40.98 27.30
N PRO A 2 10.44 -40.84 28.49
CA PRO A 2 9.24 -40.02 28.62
C PRO A 2 9.61 -38.55 28.36
N PRO A 3 8.77 -37.75 27.70
CA PRO A 3 9.03 -36.33 27.52
C PRO A 3 8.94 -35.61 28.88
N LEU A 4 10.08 -35.10 29.37
CA LEU A 4 10.25 -33.65 29.53
C LEU A 4 8.96 -32.84 29.72
N PRO A 5 8.32 -32.68 30.90
CA PRO A 5 7.23 -31.72 31.03
C PRO A 5 7.72 -30.33 30.60
N THR A 6 7.18 -29.81 29.50
CA THR A 6 7.47 -28.48 29.01
C THR A 6 6.81 -27.49 29.95
N THR A 7 7.63 -26.89 30.81
CA THR A 7 7.18 -25.81 31.70
C THR A 7 7.10 -24.54 30.85
N PHE A 8 6.01 -24.40 30.08
CA PHE A 8 5.66 -23.10 29.51
C PHE A 8 5.66 -22.05 30.63
N SER A 9 6.05 -20.81 30.32
CA SER A 9 5.95 -19.73 31.30
C SER A 9 4.52 -19.67 31.85
N ASN A 10 4.38 -19.38 33.14
CA ASN A 10 3.06 -19.34 33.79
C ASN A 10 2.11 -18.39 33.06
N GLU A 11 2.66 -17.28 32.57
CA GLU A 11 2.00 -16.29 31.73
C GLU A 11 1.48 -16.86 30.40
N ALA A 12 2.28 -17.63 29.66
CA ALA A 12 1.85 -18.26 28.41
C ALA A 12 0.71 -19.27 28.67
N GLN A 13 0.76 -20.02 29.76
CA GLN A 13 -0.32 -20.95 30.13
C GLN A 13 -1.64 -20.24 30.47
N VAL A 14 -1.56 -19.08 31.13
CA VAL A 14 -2.73 -18.26 31.44
C VAL A 14 -3.32 -17.69 30.16
N LEU A 15 -2.49 -17.18 29.25
CA LEU A 15 -2.94 -16.67 27.95
C LEU A 15 -3.61 -17.76 27.11
N ILE A 16 -2.99 -18.94 26.97
CA ILE A 16 -3.56 -20.10 26.27
C ILE A 16 -4.96 -20.44 26.81
N LYS A 17 -5.11 -20.55 28.13
CA LYS A 17 -6.41 -20.85 28.75
C LYS A 17 -7.44 -19.74 28.52
N SER A 18 -6.99 -18.48 28.51
CA SER A 18 -7.88 -17.34 28.24
C SER A 18 -8.37 -17.33 26.79
N ILE A 19 -7.48 -17.66 25.85
CA ILE A 19 -7.78 -17.77 24.41
C ILE A 19 -8.74 -18.92 24.17
N GLU A 20 -8.46 -20.09 24.75
CA GLU A 20 -9.31 -21.29 24.64
C GLU A 20 -10.73 -21.01 25.15
N ARG A 21 -10.86 -20.47 26.37
CA ARG A 21 -12.16 -20.13 26.95
C ARG A 21 -12.95 -19.15 26.07
N ARG A 22 -12.29 -18.14 25.51
CA ARG A 22 -12.94 -17.14 24.64
C ARG A 22 -13.30 -17.73 23.28
N SER A 23 -12.43 -18.56 22.71
CA SER A 23 -12.68 -19.29 21.46
C SER A 23 -13.95 -20.15 21.59
N ASP A 24 -14.09 -20.86 22.70
CA ASP A 24 -15.26 -21.68 23.01
C ASP A 24 -16.50 -20.81 23.24
N ASP A 25 -16.38 -19.70 23.98
CA ASP A 25 -17.51 -18.76 24.18
C ASP A 25 -18.08 -18.23 22.86
N ILE A 26 -17.18 -17.82 21.96
CA ILE A 26 -17.55 -17.31 20.63
C ILE A 26 -18.25 -18.40 19.81
N ARG A 27 -17.69 -19.63 19.83
CA ARG A 27 -18.21 -20.76 19.05
C ARG A 27 -19.58 -21.23 19.55
N ASP A 28 -19.72 -21.38 20.86
CA ASP A 28 -20.86 -22.10 21.45
C ASP A 28 -22.01 -21.15 21.81
N PHE A 29 -21.72 -19.88 22.15
CA PHE A 29 -22.76 -18.93 22.59
C PHE A 29 -22.97 -17.80 21.59
N GLN A 30 -21.91 -17.13 21.14
CA GLN A 30 -22.07 -15.91 20.33
C GLN A 30 -22.53 -16.20 18.90
N ILE A 31 -21.96 -17.20 18.25
CA ILE A 31 -22.33 -17.58 16.87
C ILE A 31 -23.78 -18.09 16.79
N PRO A 32 -24.24 -19.03 17.64
CA PRO A 32 -25.62 -19.50 17.59
C PRO A 32 -26.62 -18.40 17.95
N ARG A 33 -26.31 -17.57 18.96
CA ARG A 33 -27.14 -16.42 19.32
C ARG A 33 -27.35 -15.47 18.14
N LEU A 34 -26.31 -15.22 17.34
CA LEU A 34 -26.41 -14.41 16.13
C LEU A 34 -27.23 -15.06 15.02
N GLN A 35 -27.27 -16.39 14.93
CA GLN A 35 -28.10 -17.12 13.97
C GLN A 35 -29.58 -17.10 14.38
N GLU A 36 -29.87 -17.23 15.68
CA GLU A 36 -31.23 -17.22 16.23
C GLU A 36 -31.85 -15.82 16.28
N CYS A 37 -31.02 -14.76 16.25
CA CYS A 37 -31.49 -13.38 16.20
C CYS A 37 -32.21 -13.07 14.87
N GLN A 38 -33.55 -13.18 14.89
CA GLN A 38 -34.46 -12.68 13.84
C GLN A 38 -34.93 -11.23 14.09
N GLY A 39 -34.43 -10.59 15.16
CA GLY A 39 -34.89 -9.27 15.61
C GLY A 39 -34.51 -8.10 14.67
N PRO A 40 -34.85 -6.85 15.07
CA PRO A 40 -34.59 -5.66 14.27
C PRO A 40 -33.10 -5.49 13.91
N LEU A 41 -32.84 -4.96 12.71
CA LEU A 41 -31.50 -4.83 12.12
C LEU A 41 -30.46 -4.17 13.05
N SER A 42 -30.89 -3.24 13.91
CA SER A 42 -30.02 -2.56 14.87
C SER A 42 -29.41 -3.51 15.92
N VAL A 43 -30.20 -4.47 16.43
CA VAL A 43 -29.75 -5.45 17.43
C VAL A 43 -28.79 -6.45 16.79
N GLN A 44 -29.09 -6.88 15.56
CA GLN A 44 -28.20 -7.74 14.78
C GLN A 44 -26.84 -7.05 14.51
N GLN A 45 -26.86 -5.77 14.13
CA GLN A 45 -25.65 -4.98 13.90
C GLN A 45 -24.81 -4.86 15.17
N ALA A 46 -25.44 -4.57 16.32
CA ALA A 46 -24.75 -4.51 17.60
C ALA A 46 -24.05 -5.84 17.95
N TYR A 47 -24.76 -6.97 17.89
CA TYR A 47 -24.16 -8.28 18.14
C TYR A 47 -23.06 -8.64 17.14
N SER A 48 -23.22 -8.28 15.87
CA SER A 48 -22.18 -8.50 14.85
C SER A 48 -20.93 -7.64 15.10
N GLY A 49 -21.11 -6.44 15.66
CA GLY A 49 -20.03 -5.56 16.07
C GLY A 49 -19.25 -6.15 17.25
N THR A 50 -19.97 -6.55 18.31
CA THR A 50 -19.37 -7.22 19.48
C THR A 50 -18.61 -8.49 19.08
N LEU A 51 -19.20 -9.34 18.23
CA LEU A 51 -18.52 -10.55 17.76
C LEU A 51 -17.23 -10.23 16.99
N ARG A 52 -17.22 -9.18 16.15
CA ARG A 52 -16.00 -8.77 15.43
C ARG A 52 -14.93 -8.28 16.39
N GLU A 53 -15.31 -7.45 17.35
CA GLU A 53 -14.41 -6.96 18.39
C GLU A 53 -13.81 -8.10 19.21
N ASP A 54 -14.61 -9.11 19.58
CA ASP A 54 -14.14 -10.30 20.30
C ASP A 54 -13.19 -11.16 19.45
N ILE A 55 -13.45 -11.31 18.15
CA ILE A 55 -12.55 -12.02 17.22
C ILE A 55 -11.22 -11.25 17.05
N ASP A 56 -11.27 -9.92 16.96
CA ASP A 56 -10.08 -9.08 16.84
C ASP A 56 -9.27 -9.07 18.14
N TYR A 57 -9.95 -9.08 19.29
CA TYR A 57 -9.32 -9.25 20.59
C TYR A 57 -8.61 -10.60 20.71
N LEU A 58 -9.27 -11.70 20.29
CA LEU A 58 -8.66 -13.03 20.30
C LEU A 58 -7.44 -13.08 19.36
N ALA A 59 -7.50 -12.43 18.20
CA ALA A 59 -6.36 -12.34 17.30
C ALA A 59 -5.15 -11.62 17.94
N ARG A 60 -5.38 -10.52 18.68
CA ARG A 60 -4.32 -9.81 19.43
C ARG A 60 -3.70 -10.67 20.53
N GLN A 61 -4.50 -11.45 21.26
CA GLN A 61 -3.98 -12.37 22.28
C GLN A 61 -3.12 -13.48 21.68
N VAL A 62 -3.45 -13.94 20.47
CA VAL A 62 -2.63 -14.94 19.75
C VAL A 62 -1.33 -14.32 19.24
N GLU A 63 -1.34 -13.06 18.79
CA GLU A 63 -0.13 -12.31 18.44
C GLU A 63 0.78 -12.09 19.66
N GLU A 64 0.21 -11.74 20.81
CA GLU A 64 0.94 -11.67 22.08
C GLU A 64 1.58 -13.02 22.45
N LEU A 65 0.84 -14.11 22.28
CA LEU A 65 1.37 -15.46 22.50
C LEU A 65 2.49 -15.80 21.50
N GLU A 66 2.41 -15.34 20.26
CA GLU A 66 3.46 -15.51 19.25
C GLU A 66 4.74 -14.73 19.60
N LEU A 67 4.62 -13.52 20.16
CA LEU A 67 5.78 -12.79 20.68
C LEU A 67 6.46 -13.54 21.84
N MET A 68 5.66 -14.15 22.73
CA MET A 68 6.20 -14.99 23.81
C MET A 68 6.89 -16.26 23.29
N VAL A 69 6.46 -16.82 22.14
CA VAL A 69 7.15 -17.93 21.48
C VAL A 69 8.56 -17.53 21.05
N GLU A 70 8.73 -16.32 20.51
CA GLU A 70 10.01 -15.84 20.02
C GLU A 70 11.00 -15.47 21.15
N GLU A 71 10.49 -15.09 22.33
CA GLU A 71 11.32 -14.82 23.52
C GLU A 71 11.85 -16.12 24.19
N GLN A 72 11.25 -17.27 23.91
CA GLN A 72 11.58 -18.54 24.54
C GLN A 72 12.98 -19.05 24.14
N ARG A 73 13.92 -19.08 25.10
CA ARG A 73 15.32 -19.57 24.88
C ARG A 73 15.45 -21.06 24.56
N SER A 74 14.41 -21.84 24.81
CA SER A 74 14.40 -23.30 24.59
C SER A 74 13.78 -23.62 23.24
N GLU A 75 14.60 -24.18 22.35
CA GLU A 75 14.20 -24.62 21.01
C GLU A 75 13.06 -25.66 21.01
N ARG A 76 12.94 -26.47 22.06
CA ARG A 76 11.89 -27.49 22.17
C ARG A 76 10.55 -26.87 22.55
N ASP A 77 10.55 -26.01 23.55
CA ASP A 77 9.34 -25.31 24.02
C ASP A 77 8.82 -24.35 22.96
N ARG A 78 9.73 -23.69 22.22
CA ARG A 78 9.39 -22.84 21.06
C ARG A 78 8.63 -23.62 19.99
N ARG A 79 9.07 -24.83 19.67
CA ARG A 79 8.40 -25.71 18.68
C ARG A 79 7.05 -26.21 19.15
N GLU A 80 6.90 -26.52 20.44
CA GLU A 80 5.62 -26.96 20.98
C GLU A 80 4.61 -25.82 21.07
N LEU A 81 5.03 -24.65 21.59
CA LEU A 81 4.18 -23.47 21.70
C LEU A 81 3.79 -22.93 20.32
N GLY A 82 4.72 -22.94 19.35
CA GLY A 82 4.42 -22.57 17.96
C GLY A 82 3.36 -23.48 17.31
N ARG A 83 3.31 -24.78 17.64
CA ARG A 83 2.22 -25.66 17.17
C ARG A 83 0.88 -25.29 17.78
N VAL A 84 0.85 -24.91 19.05
CA VAL A 84 -0.36 -24.46 19.74
C VAL A 84 -0.87 -23.15 19.12
N VAL A 85 0.02 -22.18 18.87
CA VAL A 85 -0.29 -20.92 18.19
C VAL A 85 -0.86 -21.17 16.79
N GLN A 86 -0.22 -22.05 16.00
CA GLN A 86 -0.75 -22.40 14.68
C GLN A 86 -2.16 -23.01 14.77
N GLY A 87 -2.42 -23.84 15.77
CA GLY A 87 -3.75 -24.38 16.05
C GLY A 87 -4.77 -23.26 16.35
N PHE A 88 -4.41 -22.25 17.13
CA PHE A 88 -5.28 -21.10 17.40
C PHE A 88 -5.52 -20.22 16.18
N LEU A 89 -4.52 -20.01 15.32
CA LEU A 89 -4.67 -19.29 14.06
C LEU A 89 -5.67 -19.99 13.12
N ASP A 90 -5.57 -21.32 13.01
CA ASP A 90 -6.53 -22.12 12.23
C ASP A 90 -7.94 -22.02 12.83
N GLN A 91 -8.06 -22.06 14.17
CA GLN A 91 -9.33 -21.88 14.87
C GLN A 91 -9.94 -20.49 14.60
N ILE A 92 -9.17 -19.40 14.69
CA ILE A 92 -9.63 -18.04 14.31
C ILE A 92 -10.14 -18.04 12.88
N GLY A 93 -9.44 -18.71 11.96
CA GLY A 93 -9.85 -18.86 10.57
C GLY A 93 -11.22 -19.54 10.44
N THR A 94 -11.48 -20.60 11.20
CA THR A 94 -12.79 -21.26 11.24
C THR A 94 -13.88 -20.39 11.85
N ILE A 95 -13.60 -19.72 12.97
CA ILE A 95 -14.52 -18.81 13.66
C ILE A 95 -14.91 -17.64 12.76
N ARG A 96 -13.96 -17.04 12.04
CA ARG A 96 -14.25 -15.97 11.06
C ARG A 96 -15.17 -16.45 9.94
N LYS A 97 -14.99 -17.69 9.46
CA LYS A 97 -15.85 -18.27 8.42
C LYS A 97 -17.27 -18.52 8.96
N SER A 98 -17.41 -19.13 10.14
CA SER A 98 -18.72 -19.38 10.76
C SER A 98 -19.43 -18.08 11.18
N ALA A 99 -18.70 -17.09 11.68
CA ALA A 99 -19.21 -15.75 11.99
C ALA A 99 -19.81 -15.07 10.75
N ARG A 100 -19.09 -15.09 9.62
CA ARG A 100 -19.61 -14.55 8.34
C ARG A 100 -20.85 -15.32 7.88
N ALA A 101 -20.84 -16.64 7.98
CA ALA A 101 -22.01 -17.45 7.64
C ALA A 101 -23.22 -17.14 8.53
N ALA A 102 -23.01 -16.99 9.83
CA ALA A 102 -24.05 -16.65 10.82
C ALA A 102 -24.67 -15.28 10.57
N VAL A 103 -23.84 -14.25 10.33
CA VAL A 103 -24.32 -12.89 10.00
C VAL A 103 -25.14 -12.90 8.71
N LEU A 104 -24.70 -13.64 7.69
CA LEU A 104 -25.46 -13.76 6.44
C LEU A 104 -26.76 -14.55 6.63
N ALA A 105 -26.76 -15.58 7.48
CA ALA A 105 -27.96 -16.36 7.80
C ALA A 105 -29.01 -15.50 8.52
N SER A 106 -28.62 -14.77 9.57
CA SER A 106 -29.57 -13.90 10.28
C SER A 106 -30.01 -12.72 9.43
N LYS A 107 -29.15 -12.17 8.57
CA LYS A 107 -29.56 -11.12 7.63
C LYS A 107 -30.64 -11.62 6.68
N ARG A 108 -30.47 -12.82 6.10
CA ARG A 108 -31.50 -13.44 5.25
C ARG A 108 -32.80 -13.69 6.02
N ALA A 109 -32.71 -14.13 7.27
CA ALA A 109 -33.89 -14.33 8.12
C ALA A 109 -34.64 -13.01 8.37
N VAL A 110 -33.93 -11.95 8.78
CA VAL A 110 -34.49 -10.60 8.98
C VAL A 110 -35.10 -10.05 7.69
N ASP A 111 -34.40 -10.19 6.56
CA ASP A 111 -34.89 -9.74 5.25
C ASP A 111 -36.18 -10.50 4.87
N SER A 112 -36.22 -11.82 5.06
CA SER A 112 -37.42 -12.63 4.80
C SER A 112 -38.60 -12.26 5.70
N GLN A 113 -38.34 -11.97 6.99
CA GLN A 113 -39.36 -11.53 7.92
C GLN A 113 -39.90 -10.15 7.56
N SER A 114 -39.02 -9.23 7.15
CA SER A 114 -39.42 -7.90 6.68
C SER A 114 -40.27 -7.97 5.40
N ALA A 115 -39.93 -8.91 4.50
CA ALA A 115 -40.70 -9.15 3.29
C ALA A 115 -42.09 -9.71 3.59
N SER A 116 -42.19 -10.73 4.47
CA SER A 116 -43.48 -11.28 4.90
C SER A 116 -44.35 -10.26 5.62
N SER A 117 -43.77 -9.44 6.51
CA SER A 117 -44.49 -8.35 7.19
C SER A 117 -45.02 -7.32 6.19
N ARG A 118 -44.24 -6.99 5.15
CA ARG A 118 -44.69 -6.10 4.07
C ARG A 118 -45.84 -6.72 3.27
N GLU A 119 -45.78 -8.01 2.97
CA GLU A 119 -46.85 -8.73 2.26
C GLU A 119 -48.16 -8.76 3.08
N GLU A 120 -48.08 -8.97 4.39
CA GLU A 120 -49.25 -8.91 5.30
C GLU A 120 -49.87 -7.52 5.37
N LEU A 121 -49.03 -6.48 5.46
CA LEU A 121 -49.51 -5.08 5.43
C LEU A 121 -50.13 -4.73 4.07
N LEU A 122 -49.54 -5.18 2.97
CA LEU A 122 -50.10 -4.96 1.63
C LEU A 122 -51.43 -5.70 1.44
N ARG A 123 -51.53 -6.95 1.91
CA ARG A 123 -52.80 -7.72 1.95
C ARG A 123 -53.88 -7.05 2.80
N THR A 124 -53.49 -6.41 3.90
CA THR A 124 -54.41 -5.65 4.77
C THR A 124 -54.81 -4.31 4.14
N SER A 125 -53.93 -3.72 3.33
CA SER A 125 -54.12 -2.40 2.71
C SER A 125 -55.00 -2.39 1.47
N THR A 126 -55.32 -3.54 0.86
CA THR A 126 -56.35 -3.61 -0.19
C THR A 126 -57.73 -3.63 0.48
N PRO A 127 -58.41 -2.49 0.64
CA PRO A 127 -59.69 -2.48 1.30
C PRO A 127 -60.71 -3.03 0.32
N SER A 128 -61.66 -3.82 0.81
CA SER A 128 -62.87 -4.17 0.09
C SER A 128 -63.67 -2.88 -0.21
N ILE A 129 -63.38 -2.21 -1.32
CA ILE A 129 -63.96 -0.91 -1.72
C ILE A 129 -65.42 -1.02 -2.18
N HIS A 130 -66.03 -2.19 -2.16
CA HIS A 130 -67.33 -2.41 -2.82
C HIS A 130 -68.58 -2.26 -1.93
N ALA A 131 -68.50 -1.65 -0.75
CA ALA A 131 -69.62 -1.61 0.19
C ALA A 131 -69.90 -0.21 0.76
N LYS A 132 -70.61 0.63 -0.01
CA LYS A 132 -71.67 1.59 0.40
C LYS A 132 -71.81 2.69 -0.65
N GLU A 133 -72.79 2.62 -1.54
CA GLU A 133 -74.22 2.99 -1.34
C GLU A 133 -74.54 4.47 -1.62
N THR A 134 -75.31 4.64 -2.71
CA THR A 134 -76.56 5.43 -2.86
C THR A 134 -76.49 6.94 -2.63
N GLU A 135 -76.51 7.78 -3.67
CA GLU A 135 -77.67 8.19 -4.50
C GLU A 135 -78.90 8.64 -3.70
N THR A 136 -79.05 9.96 -3.52
CA THR A 136 -80.27 10.78 -3.74
C THR A 136 -79.95 12.24 -3.38
N LYS A 137 -79.30 13.00 -4.27
CA LYS A 137 -79.15 14.46 -4.14
C LYS A 137 -79.38 15.10 -5.51
N GLY A 138 -80.21 16.14 -5.55
CA GLY A 138 -80.68 16.78 -6.78
C GLY A 138 -79.54 17.36 -7.65
N PRO A 139 -79.83 17.69 -8.93
CA PRO A 139 -78.82 18.04 -9.94
C PRO A 139 -77.95 19.26 -9.58
N GLU A 140 -78.49 20.25 -8.87
CA GLU A 140 -77.73 21.43 -8.41
C GLU A 140 -76.72 21.09 -7.30
N ASP A 141 -77.11 20.22 -6.38
CA ASP A 141 -76.30 19.76 -5.25
C ASP A 141 -75.22 18.78 -5.75
N ALA A 142 -75.53 18.01 -6.80
CA ALA A 142 -74.56 17.21 -7.53
C ALA A 142 -73.50 18.07 -8.24
N LEU A 143 -73.89 19.20 -8.85
CA LEU A 143 -72.95 20.13 -9.49
C LEU A 143 -72.07 20.87 -8.48
N MET A 144 -72.64 21.33 -7.36
CA MET A 144 -71.85 21.97 -6.31
C MET A 144 -70.89 20.96 -5.64
N LYS A 145 -71.34 19.71 -5.45
CA LYS A 145 -70.50 18.61 -4.96
C LYS A 145 -69.41 18.24 -5.96
N ALA A 146 -69.68 18.24 -7.26
CA ALA A 146 -68.67 17.99 -8.30
C ALA A 146 -67.58 19.07 -8.29
N ASN A 147 -67.94 20.34 -8.17
CA ASN A 147 -66.96 21.44 -8.04
C ASN A 147 -66.15 21.36 -6.74
N ALA A 148 -66.82 21.02 -5.63
CA ALA A 148 -66.16 20.79 -4.35
C ALA A 148 -65.19 19.60 -4.42
N ASP A 149 -65.54 18.54 -5.14
CA ASP A 149 -64.72 17.34 -5.34
C ASP A 149 -63.52 17.62 -6.25
N VAL A 150 -63.68 18.37 -7.34
CA VAL A 150 -62.55 18.83 -8.17
C VAL A 150 -61.60 19.70 -7.34
N THR A 151 -62.14 20.60 -6.50
CA THR A 151 -61.32 21.44 -5.63
C THR A 151 -60.62 20.61 -4.54
N ALA A 152 -61.29 19.59 -3.99
CA ALA A 152 -60.71 18.67 -3.03
C ALA A 152 -59.61 17.80 -3.65
N ALA A 153 -59.84 17.31 -4.88
CA ALA A 153 -58.86 16.57 -5.66
C ALA A 153 -57.64 17.45 -5.97
N LEU A 154 -57.82 18.71 -6.35
CA LEU A 154 -56.72 19.62 -6.64
C LEU A 154 -55.91 19.96 -5.38
N ARG A 155 -56.57 20.19 -4.23
CA ARG A 155 -55.87 20.32 -2.94
C ARG A 155 -55.09 19.06 -2.57
N ARG A 156 -55.66 17.88 -2.82
CA ARG A 156 -54.99 16.59 -2.60
C ARG A 156 -53.78 16.42 -3.50
N THR A 157 -53.88 16.79 -4.78
CA THR A 157 -52.76 16.77 -5.74
C THR A 157 -51.67 17.76 -5.35
N ILE A 158 -52.02 18.96 -4.88
CA ILE A 158 -51.04 19.92 -4.35
C ILE A 158 -50.32 19.33 -3.13
N GLY A 159 -51.05 18.72 -2.19
CA GLY A 159 -50.43 18.05 -1.04
C GLY A 159 -49.52 16.88 -1.43
N LEU A 160 -49.89 16.10 -2.45
CA LEU A 160 -49.05 15.04 -3.01
C LEU A 160 -47.82 15.61 -3.71
N MET A 161 -47.94 16.66 -4.52
CA MET A 161 -46.79 17.33 -5.14
C MET A 161 -45.82 17.88 -4.08
N GLN A 162 -46.32 18.48 -3.01
CA GLN A 162 -45.47 18.95 -1.91
C GLN A 162 -44.71 17.79 -1.26
N THR A 163 -45.40 16.67 -1.00
CA THR A 163 -44.79 15.47 -0.43
C THR A 163 -43.75 14.85 -1.37
N GLU A 164 -44.01 14.81 -2.67
CA GLU A 164 -43.06 14.30 -3.67
C GLU A 164 -41.84 15.22 -3.82
N LEU A 165 -42.03 16.53 -3.74
CA LEU A 165 -40.92 17.49 -3.74
C LEU A 165 -40.06 17.33 -2.49
N GLU A 166 -40.64 17.21 -1.30
CA GLU A 166 -39.89 16.92 -0.07
C GLU A 166 -39.10 15.62 -0.18
N ARG A 167 -39.71 14.56 -0.75
CA ARG A 167 -39.01 13.31 -1.04
C ARG A 167 -37.89 13.47 -2.06
N SER A 168 -38.10 14.26 -3.11
CA SER A 168 -37.06 14.53 -4.12
C SER A 168 -35.88 15.28 -3.50
N VAL A 169 -36.14 16.29 -2.66
CA VAL A 169 -35.08 17.04 -1.96
C VAL A 169 -34.29 16.10 -1.04
N LEU A 170 -34.97 15.27 -0.25
CA LEU A 170 -34.29 14.29 0.62
C LEU A 170 -33.47 13.30 -0.20
N SER A 171 -34.00 12.79 -1.31
CA SER A 171 -33.26 11.90 -2.22
C SER A 171 -32.03 12.58 -2.82
N THR A 172 -32.13 13.86 -3.21
CA THR A 172 -30.97 14.61 -3.71
C THR A 172 -29.92 14.86 -2.63
N GLN A 173 -30.33 15.12 -1.38
CA GLN A 173 -29.42 15.24 -0.25
C GLN A 173 -28.69 13.92 0.04
N MET A 174 -29.41 12.78 0.00
CA MET A 174 -28.78 11.47 0.13
C MET A 174 -27.81 11.17 -1.01
N LEU A 175 -28.16 11.51 -2.25
CA LEU A 175 -27.27 11.35 -3.40
C LEU A 175 -26.01 12.21 -3.25
N GLU A 176 -26.14 13.47 -2.82
CA GLU A 176 -25.00 14.34 -2.57
C GLU A 176 -24.14 13.81 -1.41
N GLN A 177 -24.75 13.34 -0.32
CA GLN A 177 -24.04 12.72 0.79
C GLN A 177 -23.29 11.45 0.36
N SER A 178 -23.91 10.62 -0.48
CA SER A 178 -23.26 9.43 -1.04
C SER A 178 -22.09 9.80 -1.96
N SER A 179 -22.26 10.87 -2.76
CA SER A 179 -21.20 11.40 -3.63
C SER A 179 -20.05 11.99 -2.84
N SER A 180 -20.35 12.72 -1.76
CA SER A 180 -19.36 13.24 -0.81
C SER A 180 -18.59 12.10 -0.13
N THR A 181 -19.29 11.05 0.30
CA THR A 181 -18.66 9.85 0.90
C THR A 181 -17.75 9.14 -0.10
N LEU A 182 -18.18 8.97 -1.36
CA LEU A 182 -17.36 8.40 -2.42
C LEU A 182 -16.13 9.26 -2.73
N ARG A 183 -16.27 10.59 -2.77
CA ARG A 183 -15.14 11.51 -2.92
C ARG A 183 -14.14 11.38 -1.76
N SER A 184 -14.62 11.32 -0.53
CA SER A 184 -13.75 11.13 0.65
C SER A 184 -13.01 9.79 0.58
N THR A 185 -13.71 8.72 0.18
CA THR A 185 -13.13 7.39 0.00
C THR A 185 -12.08 7.39 -1.12
N SER A 186 -12.36 8.04 -2.25
CA SER A 186 -11.38 8.22 -3.33
C SER A 186 -10.12 8.92 -2.83
N SER A 187 -10.28 10.03 -2.09
CA SER A 187 -9.14 10.77 -1.55
C SER A 187 -8.29 9.95 -0.56
N ALA A 188 -8.93 9.10 0.24
CA ALA A 188 -8.23 8.17 1.14
C ALA A 188 -7.46 7.10 0.35
N TYR A 189 -8.05 6.56 -0.72
CA TYR A 189 -7.36 5.63 -1.63
C TYR A 189 -6.17 6.29 -2.33
N ASP A 190 -6.30 7.53 -2.78
CA ASP A 190 -5.21 8.29 -3.40
C ASP A 190 -4.06 8.53 -2.42
N THR A 191 -4.39 8.90 -1.17
CA THR A 191 -3.39 9.06 -0.09
C THR A 191 -2.68 7.75 0.20
N MET A 192 -3.41 6.64 0.31
CA MET A 192 -2.82 5.31 0.52
C MET A 192 -1.92 4.90 -0.65
N ASN A 193 -2.33 5.19 -1.89
CA ASN A 193 -1.52 4.92 -3.07
C ASN A 193 -0.25 5.78 -3.09
N MET A 194 -0.32 7.04 -2.65
CA MET A 194 0.86 7.88 -2.49
C MET A 194 1.83 7.29 -1.46
N VAL A 195 1.33 6.88 -0.29
CA VAL A 195 2.15 6.22 0.75
C VAL A 195 2.76 4.92 0.22
N LEU A 196 1.99 4.07 -0.45
CA LEU A 196 2.53 2.85 -1.08
C LEU A 196 3.57 3.17 -2.16
N GLY A 197 3.37 4.21 -2.95
CA GLY A 197 4.33 4.71 -3.93
C GLY A 197 5.65 5.11 -3.26
N THR A 198 5.59 5.89 -2.17
CA THR A 198 6.78 6.27 -1.40
C THR A 198 7.45 5.07 -0.75
N SER A 199 6.68 4.11 -0.21
CA SER A 199 7.20 2.87 0.36
C SER A 199 7.95 2.04 -0.69
N LYS A 200 7.37 1.85 -1.88
CA LYS A 200 8.04 1.16 -3.00
C LYS A 200 9.31 1.88 -3.42
N GLN A 201 9.26 3.20 -3.55
CA GLN A 201 10.43 3.99 -3.92
C GLN A 201 11.55 3.85 -2.88
N LEU A 202 11.22 3.85 -1.59
CA LEU A 202 12.18 3.67 -0.50
C LEU A 202 12.78 2.26 -0.53
N VAL A 203 11.96 1.22 -0.71
CA VAL A 203 12.40 -0.17 -0.82
C VAL A 203 13.31 -0.36 -2.03
N THR A 204 12.95 0.18 -3.19
CA THR A 204 13.80 0.12 -4.39
C THR A 204 15.10 0.91 -4.21
N ALA A 205 15.07 2.04 -3.49
CA ALA A 205 16.28 2.79 -3.18
C ALA A 205 17.22 2.01 -2.25
N LEU A 206 16.66 1.32 -1.25
CA LEU A 206 17.42 0.48 -0.33
C LEU A 206 18.01 -0.74 -1.05
N GLU A 207 17.22 -1.44 -1.86
CA GLU A 207 17.70 -2.55 -2.69
C GLU A 207 18.83 -2.11 -3.64
N LYS A 208 18.69 -0.94 -4.27
CA LYS A 208 19.73 -0.39 -5.13
C LYS A 208 20.99 -0.02 -4.36
N SER A 209 20.86 0.54 -3.16
CA SER A 209 21.99 0.85 -2.27
C SER A 209 22.73 -0.44 -1.89
N ASP A 210 22.01 -1.48 -1.50
CA ASP A 210 22.57 -2.79 -1.14
C ASP A 210 23.25 -3.46 -2.33
N TRP A 211 22.68 -3.34 -3.53
CA TRP A 211 23.30 -3.85 -4.76
C TRP A 211 24.62 -3.14 -5.07
N ILE A 212 24.66 -1.81 -4.92
CA ILE A 212 25.89 -1.02 -5.12
C ILE A 212 26.93 -1.37 -4.07
N ASP A 213 26.54 -1.51 -2.79
CA ASP A 213 27.47 -1.88 -1.72
C ASP A 213 28.09 -3.26 -1.97
N ARG A 214 27.27 -4.24 -2.34
CA ARG A 214 27.74 -5.58 -2.68
C ARG A 214 28.67 -5.57 -3.89
N LEU A 215 28.39 -4.74 -4.90
CA LEU A 215 29.26 -4.56 -6.07
C LEU A 215 30.62 -3.95 -5.68
N LEU A 216 30.63 -2.98 -4.76
CA LEU A 216 31.88 -2.37 -4.27
C LEU A 216 32.75 -3.40 -3.53
N ILE A 217 32.16 -4.24 -2.69
CA ILE A 217 32.89 -5.32 -2.00
C ILE A 217 33.49 -6.31 -3.01
N ILE A 218 32.71 -6.71 -4.02
CA ILE A 218 33.19 -7.62 -5.08
C ILE A 218 34.34 -6.97 -5.86
N SER A 219 34.20 -5.70 -6.24
CA SER A 219 35.23 -4.94 -6.96
C SER A 219 36.53 -4.84 -6.14
N ALA A 220 36.43 -4.54 -4.84
CA ALA A 220 37.57 -4.47 -3.94
C ALA A 220 38.27 -5.83 -3.80
N LEU A 221 37.52 -6.93 -3.68
CA LEU A 221 38.07 -8.28 -3.58
C LEU A 221 38.79 -8.70 -4.88
N VAL A 222 38.18 -8.42 -6.04
CA VAL A 222 38.80 -8.67 -7.35
C VAL A 222 40.09 -7.88 -7.49
N PHE A 223 40.08 -6.60 -7.13
CA PHE A 223 41.29 -5.76 -7.15
C PHE A 223 42.38 -6.29 -6.23
N PHE A 224 42.03 -6.68 -5.00
CA PHE A 224 42.95 -7.29 -4.06
C PHE A 224 43.56 -8.59 -4.60
N LEU A 225 42.73 -9.49 -5.15
CA LEU A 225 43.22 -10.72 -5.77
C LEU A 225 44.12 -10.43 -6.96
N LEU A 226 43.81 -9.43 -7.79
CA LEU A 226 44.65 -9.02 -8.90
C LEU A 226 46.03 -8.55 -8.40
N VAL A 227 46.06 -7.76 -7.32
CA VAL A 227 47.30 -7.30 -6.66
C VAL A 227 48.08 -8.48 -6.08
N VAL A 228 47.43 -9.38 -5.35
CA VAL A 228 48.08 -10.59 -4.80
C VAL A 228 48.60 -11.47 -5.93
N ALA A 229 47.83 -11.69 -6.99
CA ALA A 229 48.25 -12.46 -8.17
C ALA A 229 49.42 -11.78 -8.88
N MET A 230 49.45 -10.46 -8.97
CA MET A 230 50.57 -9.69 -9.52
C MET A 230 51.83 -9.86 -8.67
N ILE A 231 51.71 -9.82 -7.33
CA ILE A 231 52.82 -10.05 -6.40
C ILE A 231 53.32 -11.49 -6.48
N VAL A 232 52.42 -12.47 -6.51
CA VAL A 232 52.79 -13.89 -6.67
C VAL A 232 53.44 -14.09 -8.04
N LYS A 233 52.90 -13.52 -9.11
CA LYS A 233 53.53 -13.57 -10.43
C LYS A 233 54.94 -12.97 -10.37
N ALA A 234 55.12 -11.76 -9.86
CA ALA A 234 56.45 -11.15 -9.75
C ALA A 234 57.40 -11.99 -8.88
N ARG A 235 56.95 -12.44 -7.70
CA ARG A 235 57.81 -13.09 -6.72
C ARG A 235 58.07 -14.55 -7.01
N ILE A 236 57.04 -15.32 -7.35
CA ILE A 236 57.18 -16.71 -7.75
C ILE A 236 57.88 -16.77 -9.09
N VAL A 237 57.53 -15.96 -10.10
CA VAL A 237 58.17 -16.09 -11.43
C VAL A 237 59.63 -15.63 -11.37
N ASP A 238 59.98 -14.49 -10.75
CA ASP A 238 61.39 -14.07 -10.71
C ASP A 238 62.27 -14.96 -9.81
N ARG A 239 61.70 -15.62 -8.80
CA ARG A 239 62.44 -16.54 -7.92
C ARG A 239 62.48 -17.96 -8.47
N SER A 240 61.38 -18.45 -9.04
CA SER A 240 61.34 -19.75 -9.75
C SER A 240 62.16 -19.71 -11.03
N LEU A 241 62.15 -18.61 -11.80
CA LEU A 241 63.04 -18.42 -12.94
C LEU A 241 64.49 -18.34 -12.50
N ARG A 242 64.85 -17.71 -11.38
CA ARG A 242 66.25 -17.75 -10.90
C ARG A 242 66.68 -19.12 -10.41
N ILE A 243 65.82 -19.86 -9.70
CA ILE A 243 66.13 -21.24 -9.28
C ILE A 243 66.25 -22.16 -10.50
N ALA A 244 65.33 -22.06 -11.45
CA ALA A 244 65.37 -22.81 -12.70
C ALA A 244 66.60 -22.43 -13.51
N PHE A 245 66.89 -21.14 -13.67
CA PHE A 245 68.04 -20.65 -14.42
C PHE A 245 69.38 -20.98 -13.73
N PHE A 246 69.42 -21.00 -12.39
CA PHE A 246 70.59 -21.42 -11.60
C PHE A 246 70.86 -22.92 -11.77
N TRP A 247 69.82 -23.76 -11.73
CA TRP A 247 69.96 -25.19 -12.03
C TRP A 247 70.30 -25.46 -13.50
N THR A 248 69.79 -24.69 -14.47
CA THR A 248 70.23 -24.81 -15.87
C THR A 248 71.63 -24.26 -16.13
N ARG A 249 72.14 -23.38 -15.26
CA ARG A 249 73.51 -22.85 -15.32
C ARG A 249 74.54 -23.82 -14.75
N PHE A 250 74.10 -24.76 -13.91
CA PHE A 250 74.93 -25.84 -13.34
C PHE A 250 74.93 -27.13 -14.18
N ILE A 251 74.24 -27.12 -15.32
CA ILE A 251 74.43 -28.13 -16.35
C ILE A 251 75.62 -27.67 -17.22
N PRO A 252 76.74 -28.44 -17.26
CA PRO A 252 77.79 -28.16 -18.22
C PRO A 252 77.16 -28.25 -19.61
N ARG A 253 77.31 -27.19 -20.41
CA ARG A 253 77.05 -27.20 -21.85
C ARG A 253 78.07 -28.14 -22.50
N SER A 254 77.88 -29.43 -22.31
CA SER A 254 78.50 -30.48 -23.12
C SER A 254 77.84 -30.39 -24.48
N GLY A 255 78.63 -30.04 -25.49
CA GLY A 255 78.16 -30.07 -26.86
C GLY A 255 77.80 -31.49 -27.26
N SER A 256 76.59 -31.68 -27.76
CA SER A 256 76.27 -32.76 -28.70
C SER A 256 74.91 -32.51 -29.35
N SER A 257 74.97 -32.51 -30.68
CA SER A 257 73.93 -32.73 -31.69
C SER A 257 72.63 -31.93 -31.62
N LYS A 258 72.58 -30.95 -32.53
CA LYS A 258 71.47 -30.81 -33.49
C LYS A 258 71.03 -32.18 -34.02
N SER A 259 69.98 -32.75 -33.48
CA SER A 259 69.02 -33.65 -34.14
C SER A 259 68.00 -34.03 -33.07
N ASP A 260 66.74 -34.14 -33.45
CA ASP A 260 65.68 -34.78 -32.65
C ASP A 260 65.04 -33.94 -31.53
N LEU A 261 64.93 -32.63 -31.72
CA LEU A 261 63.81 -31.87 -31.14
C LEU A 261 63.10 -30.96 -32.16
N GLU A 262 63.12 -31.35 -33.44
CA GLU A 262 62.16 -30.85 -34.45
C GLU A 262 60.88 -31.70 -34.53
N LYS A 263 60.79 -32.80 -33.79
CA LYS A 263 59.58 -33.65 -33.71
C LYS A 263 59.01 -33.66 -32.31
N GLY A 264 58.47 -32.52 -31.89
CA GLY A 264 57.73 -32.42 -30.62
C GLY A 264 57.18 -31.03 -30.36
N LEU A 265 57.88 -29.99 -30.84
CA LEU A 265 57.44 -28.61 -30.74
C LEU A 265 56.59 -28.15 -31.95
N GLY A 266 56.31 -29.05 -32.90
CA GLY A 266 55.39 -28.81 -34.03
C GLY A 266 53.95 -29.27 -33.80
N ALA A 267 53.67 -30.06 -32.75
CA ALA A 267 52.33 -30.63 -32.52
C ALA A 267 51.60 -30.03 -31.30
N ALA A 268 52.31 -29.36 -30.38
CA ALA A 268 51.70 -28.71 -29.21
C ALA A 268 51.67 -27.18 -29.31
N ALA A 269 52.41 -26.56 -30.25
CA ALA A 269 52.26 -25.15 -30.58
C ALA A 269 51.11 -24.87 -31.57
N ALA A 270 50.55 -25.93 -32.20
CA ALA A 270 49.38 -25.84 -33.07
C ALA A 270 48.03 -25.94 -32.31
N LEU A 271 48.02 -26.29 -31.02
CA LEU A 271 46.79 -26.44 -30.23
C LEU A 271 46.60 -25.35 -29.17
N THR A 272 47.64 -24.59 -28.82
CA THR A 272 47.51 -23.44 -27.91
C THR A 272 47.46 -22.09 -28.62
N THR A 273 47.80 -22.01 -29.91
CA THR A 273 47.54 -20.82 -30.74
C THR A 273 46.23 -20.90 -31.54
N THR A 274 45.66 -22.11 -31.71
CA THR A 274 44.39 -22.28 -32.44
C THR A 274 43.15 -22.08 -31.56
N ALA A 275 43.26 -22.15 -30.23
CA ALA A 275 42.15 -21.81 -29.34
C ALA A 275 41.97 -20.29 -29.15
N LEU A 276 42.96 -19.47 -29.50
CA LEU A 276 42.84 -18.00 -29.46
C LEU A 276 42.44 -17.38 -30.81
N SER A 277 42.59 -18.11 -31.93
CA SER A 277 42.12 -17.66 -33.25
C SER A 277 40.78 -18.29 -33.69
N THR A 278 40.28 -19.33 -33.01
CA THR A 278 38.91 -19.84 -33.23
C THR A 278 37.83 -19.12 -32.41
N LEU A 279 38.19 -18.28 -31.44
CA LEU A 279 37.22 -17.34 -30.84
C LEU A 279 37.03 -16.06 -31.69
N SER A 280 37.97 -15.73 -32.57
CA SER A 280 37.81 -14.62 -33.52
C SER A 280 37.10 -15.02 -34.82
N ASN A 281 37.07 -16.30 -35.20
CA ASN A 281 36.36 -16.78 -36.41
C ASN A 281 35.07 -17.56 -36.14
N ALA A 282 34.78 -17.96 -34.89
CA ALA A 282 33.44 -18.45 -34.50
C ALA A 282 32.44 -17.31 -34.17
N LEU A 283 32.82 -16.04 -34.38
CA LEU A 283 31.87 -14.91 -34.43
C LEU A 283 31.44 -14.57 -35.88
N SER A 284 32.00 -15.23 -36.90
CA SER A 284 31.78 -14.84 -38.31
C SER A 284 31.23 -15.93 -39.24
N SER A 285 30.75 -17.07 -38.73
CA SER A 285 29.99 -18.00 -39.58
C SER A 285 28.92 -18.77 -38.82
N ALA A 286 27.87 -18.04 -38.42
CA ALA A 286 26.50 -18.50 -38.54
C ALA A 286 25.56 -17.30 -38.44
N THR A 287 25.31 -16.71 -39.61
CA THR A 287 23.98 -16.25 -40.06
C THR A 287 23.23 -15.20 -39.23
N PRO A 288 23.05 -13.98 -39.78
CA PRO A 288 22.01 -13.05 -39.38
C PRO A 288 20.65 -13.49 -39.97
N THR A 289 19.57 -13.31 -39.22
CA THR A 289 18.26 -13.00 -39.82
C THR A 289 17.36 -12.29 -38.80
N ALA A 290 17.12 -11.01 -39.10
CA ALA A 290 16.06 -10.10 -38.63
C ALA A 290 16.01 -9.74 -37.13
N SER A 291 16.11 -8.47 -36.70
CA SER A 291 16.23 -7.20 -37.42
C SER A 291 16.67 -6.08 -36.46
N PRO A 292 17.30 -5.01 -36.98
CA PRO A 292 17.86 -3.89 -36.22
C PRO A 292 16.94 -2.66 -36.25
N TRP A 293 16.77 -2.01 -35.11
CA TRP A 293 16.47 -0.58 -35.00
C TRP A 293 16.90 -0.14 -33.59
N ALA A 294 17.49 1.05 -33.50
CA ALA A 294 17.94 1.75 -32.29
C ALA A 294 19.40 1.56 -31.82
N SER A 295 20.34 1.32 -32.72
CA SER A 295 21.71 1.89 -32.56
C SER A 295 21.93 3.16 -33.41
N GLU A 296 20.89 3.64 -34.09
CA GLU A 296 20.89 4.94 -34.77
C GLU A 296 20.28 6.01 -33.86
N ALA A 297 20.94 6.24 -32.73
CA ALA A 297 20.70 7.38 -31.83
C ALA A 297 21.95 7.77 -31.02
N ALA A 298 23.11 7.18 -31.33
CA ALA A 298 24.36 7.43 -30.61
C ALA A 298 25.30 8.44 -31.30
N GLU A 299 24.91 8.98 -32.47
CA GLU A 299 25.70 9.98 -33.21
C GLU A 299 25.05 11.36 -33.33
N SER A 300 23.91 11.58 -32.67
CA SER A 300 23.32 12.92 -32.54
C SER A 300 22.99 13.17 -31.07
N LEU A 301 23.88 13.85 -30.34
CA LEU A 301 23.58 14.76 -29.21
C LEU A 301 24.81 15.26 -28.44
N THR A 302 26.04 14.92 -28.84
CA THR A 302 27.28 15.50 -28.28
C THR A 302 27.68 16.87 -28.87
N ALA A 303 26.73 17.64 -29.43
CA ALA A 303 27.04 18.96 -30.00
C ALA A 303 26.38 20.16 -29.31
N HIS A 304 25.47 19.96 -28.36
CA HIS A 304 24.95 21.09 -27.58
C HIS A 304 24.76 20.67 -26.13
N VAL A 305 25.77 20.92 -25.30
CA VAL A 305 25.68 21.72 -24.08
C VAL A 305 27.09 21.76 -23.45
N SER A 306 27.77 22.86 -23.71
CA SER A 306 28.67 23.54 -22.78
C SER A 306 28.49 25.02 -23.06
N PRO A 307 28.58 25.97 -22.10
CA PRO A 307 29.05 25.83 -20.71
C PRO A 307 28.15 26.54 -19.67
N SER A 308 27.94 25.98 -18.48
CA SER A 308 27.48 26.78 -17.30
C SER A 308 27.89 26.21 -15.94
N ILE A 309 28.47 25.00 -15.90
CA ILE A 309 29.04 24.41 -14.69
C ILE A 309 30.49 24.90 -14.51
N THR A 310 30.67 26.18 -14.21
CA THR A 310 31.94 26.70 -13.66
C THR A 310 31.76 27.84 -12.65
N SER A 311 30.53 28.21 -12.31
CA SER A 311 30.27 29.06 -11.14
C SER A 311 29.33 28.32 -10.22
N LEU A 312 29.71 28.18 -8.95
CA LEU A 312 28.90 27.83 -7.74
C LEU A 312 29.58 26.80 -6.81
N SER A 313 30.81 26.36 -7.06
CA SER A 313 31.62 25.61 -6.06
C SER A 313 32.21 26.48 -4.93
N GLY A 314 31.61 27.64 -4.61
CA GLY A 314 32.22 28.64 -3.72
C GLY A 314 31.45 29.00 -2.45
N GLN A 315 30.22 28.53 -2.25
CA GLN A 315 29.41 28.99 -1.10
C GLN A 315 28.50 27.88 -0.60
N LEU A 316 28.99 27.07 0.35
CA LEU A 316 28.19 26.43 1.42
C LEU A 316 29.08 25.60 2.36
N LEU A 317 30.27 26.14 2.67
CA LEU A 317 31.17 25.57 3.66
C LEU A 317 31.39 26.64 4.74
N GLU A 318 30.32 26.96 5.48
CA GLU A 318 30.39 27.62 6.78
C GLU A 318 29.02 27.48 7.46
N SER A 319 29.01 27.19 8.77
CA SER A 319 27.84 27.04 9.67
C SER A 319 27.25 25.64 9.90
N ILE A 320 28.09 24.67 10.29
CA ILE A 320 27.69 23.69 11.31
C ILE A 320 28.80 23.62 12.36
N SER A 321 28.60 24.33 13.47
CA SER A 321 29.45 24.29 14.66
C SER A 321 28.59 23.95 15.88
N PHE A 322 28.89 22.81 16.51
CA PHE A 322 28.35 22.35 17.79
C PHE A 322 29.25 22.82 18.95
N PRO A 323 28.69 22.99 20.16
CA PRO A 323 29.39 22.53 21.38
C PRO A 323 28.48 21.75 22.37
N PRO A 324 29.05 21.07 23.40
CA PRO A 324 28.55 19.75 23.84
C PRO A 324 28.11 19.61 25.32
N GLN A 325 27.37 18.51 25.57
CA GLN A 325 27.39 17.55 26.72
C GLN A 325 26.89 17.97 28.13
N ASN A 326 25.83 17.31 28.67
CA ASN A 326 25.83 16.35 29.81
C ASN A 326 24.38 15.87 30.21
N THR A 327 24.24 14.62 30.66
CA THR A 327 22.99 13.90 31.11
C THR A 327 22.63 14.16 32.60
N PRO A 328 21.57 13.61 33.31
CA PRO A 328 20.49 12.62 32.98
C PRO A 328 19.05 12.84 33.62
N ILE A 329 18.10 11.89 33.40
CA ILE A 329 16.84 11.52 34.14
C ILE A 329 15.52 12.33 33.94
N SER A 330 14.49 11.68 33.36
CA SER A 330 13.04 11.59 33.79
C SER A 330 12.06 11.42 32.60
N GLU A 331 11.04 10.57 32.79
CA GLU A 331 9.87 10.33 31.89
C GLU A 331 8.93 11.58 31.74
N PRO A 332 7.71 11.49 31.15
CA PRO A 332 7.35 11.35 29.73
C PRO A 332 6.39 12.47 29.27
N VAL A 333 6.58 13.14 28.11
CA VAL A 333 5.60 14.16 27.65
C VAL A 333 5.42 14.23 26.12
N SER A 334 4.21 13.84 25.71
CA SER A 334 3.30 14.42 24.70
C SER A 334 3.85 15.03 23.40
N VAL A 335 3.58 14.33 22.30
CA VAL A 335 3.88 14.71 20.90
C VAL A 335 2.88 15.72 20.30
N SER A 336 2.18 16.51 21.12
CA SER A 336 1.07 17.36 20.65
C SER A 336 1.45 18.82 20.35
N SER A 337 2.68 19.27 20.61
CA SER A 337 3.05 20.69 20.49
C SER A 337 3.81 21.06 19.22
N THR A 338 4.30 20.09 18.44
CA THR A 338 5.08 20.37 17.22
C THR A 338 4.22 20.60 15.97
N ILE A 339 2.92 20.25 16.01
CA ILE A 339 2.00 20.45 14.88
C ILE A 339 1.36 21.85 14.91
N SER A 340 1.20 22.48 16.09
CA SER A 340 0.63 23.82 16.19
C SER A 340 1.56 24.94 15.72
N SER A 341 2.89 24.78 15.88
CA SER A 341 3.85 25.80 15.45
C SER A 341 4.02 25.88 13.93
N LEU A 342 3.65 24.82 13.20
CA LEU A 342 3.69 24.82 11.73
C LEU A 342 2.43 25.46 11.12
N SER A 343 1.28 25.42 11.82
CA SER A 343 0.03 26.01 11.35
C SER A 343 -0.02 27.54 11.49
N GLU A 344 0.71 28.14 12.43
CA GLU A 344 0.76 29.61 12.59
C GLU A 344 1.65 30.28 11.53
N GLN A 345 2.74 29.64 11.09
CA GLN A 345 3.62 30.25 10.07
C GLN A 345 3.05 30.23 8.64
N LEU A 346 2.04 29.40 8.37
CA LEU A 346 1.38 29.29 7.06
C LEU A 346 0.19 30.26 6.89
N LEU A 347 -0.31 30.84 7.98
CA LEU A 347 -1.39 31.84 7.98
C LEU A 347 -0.87 33.28 7.82
N GLU A 348 0.36 33.57 8.28
CA GLU A 348 1.00 34.89 8.13
C GLU A 348 1.48 35.18 6.69
N SER A 349 1.78 34.13 5.91
CA SER A 349 2.37 34.27 4.57
C SER A 349 1.34 34.39 3.44
N THR A 350 0.06 34.08 3.72
CA THR A 350 -1.05 34.22 2.76
C THR A 350 -1.75 35.59 2.83
N SER A 351 -1.59 36.34 3.92
CA SER A 351 -2.23 37.65 4.11
C SER A 351 -1.48 38.82 3.44
N LEU A 352 -0.21 38.64 3.01
CA LEU A 352 0.60 39.72 2.43
C LEU A 352 0.46 39.93 0.91
N LEU A 353 -0.40 39.19 0.20
CA LEU A 353 -0.60 39.36 -1.25
C LEU A 353 -1.95 40.00 -1.65
N ALA A 354 -2.77 40.44 -0.69
CA ALA A 354 -4.13 40.93 -0.96
C ALA A 354 -4.40 42.41 -0.65
N GLY A 355 -3.38 43.26 -0.44
CA GLY A 355 -3.63 44.64 0.00
C GLY A 355 -2.60 45.68 -0.41
N ILE A 356 -2.62 46.13 -1.67
CA ILE A 356 -2.12 47.46 -2.06
C ILE A 356 -3.03 48.04 -3.17
N SER A 357 -3.89 48.98 -2.77
CA SER A 357 -4.42 50.10 -3.59
C SER A 357 -3.88 51.39 -2.92
N PRO A 358 -4.10 52.66 -3.37
CA PRO A 358 -4.68 53.25 -4.59
C PRO A 358 -3.83 54.46 -5.14
N THR A 359 -4.29 55.23 -6.15
CA THR A 359 -4.01 56.69 -6.41
C THR A 359 -4.76 57.15 -7.70
N THR A 360 -5.87 57.94 -7.69
CA THR A 360 -6.05 59.42 -7.60
C THR A 360 -5.47 60.19 -8.82
N THR A 361 -6.19 60.91 -9.72
CA THR A 361 -6.96 62.20 -9.64
C THR A 361 -7.30 62.69 -11.11
N PRO A 362 -7.83 63.92 -11.44
CA PRO A 362 -9.26 64.22 -11.67
C PRO A 362 -9.61 65.12 -12.92
N ILE A 363 -10.91 65.38 -13.13
CA ILE A 363 -11.62 66.54 -13.80
C ILE A 363 -11.23 67.03 -15.22
N SER A 364 -12.22 67.01 -16.14
CA SER A 364 -12.56 67.99 -17.23
C SER A 364 -13.90 67.50 -17.85
N GLU A 365 -15.06 68.12 -17.63
CA GLU A 365 -15.65 69.31 -18.26
C GLU A 365 -16.12 69.10 -19.73
N ASP A 366 -17.42 69.39 -19.91
CA ASP A 366 -18.16 69.78 -21.12
C ASP A 366 -18.71 68.80 -22.18
N LEU A 367 -20.02 69.02 -22.44
CA LEU A 367 -20.77 68.95 -23.71
C LEU A 367 -20.83 67.58 -24.44
N ASP A 368 -21.91 67.13 -25.06
CA ASP A 368 -23.10 67.76 -25.61
C ASP A 368 -24.10 66.65 -26.01
N SER A 369 -25.36 67.06 -26.12
CA SER A 369 -26.47 66.56 -26.95
C SER A 369 -26.54 65.10 -27.46
N GLY A 370 -27.74 64.53 -27.41
CA GLY A 370 -28.15 63.54 -28.42
C GLY A 370 -29.09 62.41 -28.00
N ILE A 371 -30.33 62.75 -27.65
CA ILE A 371 -31.51 62.29 -28.41
C ILE A 371 -31.65 60.77 -28.62
N HIS A 372 -32.52 60.10 -27.86
CA HIS A 372 -33.84 59.62 -28.32
C HIS A 372 -34.55 58.77 -27.26
N ASP A 373 -35.65 59.33 -26.75
CA ASP A 373 -36.83 58.63 -26.27
C ASP A 373 -37.66 58.07 -27.44
N GLU A 374 -38.52 57.10 -27.12
CA GLU A 374 -39.69 56.58 -27.85
C GLU A 374 -39.51 55.76 -29.13
N LEU A 375 -39.72 54.44 -29.02
CA LEU A 375 -40.98 53.78 -29.40
C LEU A 375 -41.06 52.34 -28.86
#